data_AF-A0A6M0S0Q6-F1
#
_entry.id   AF-A0A6M0S0Q6-F1
#
_cell.length_a   1.000
_cell.length_b   1.000
_cell.length_c   1.000
_cell.angle_alpha   90.00
_cell.angle_beta   90.00
_cell.angle_gamma   90.00
#
_symmetry.space_group_name_H-M   'P 1'
#
loop_
_entity.id
_entity.type
_entity.pdbx_description
1 polymer ?
#
loop_
_entity_poly.entity_id
_entity_poly.type
_entity_poly.pdbx_seq_one_letter_code
_entity_poly.pdbx_strand_id
1 'polypeptide(L)'
;MESSGEVYVVKLGDTLTGIAHTAGFRSTDTIFYHPENNNLRRQRPDGELFVDDKIFIPEKRVKQVQIEAFGPDDPRNRQYVFQVKTLKAYFSYAFTDENDDPYANKRYELEVSGETYTGTTDVNGYMSQAVSPTAQQANLTLWPSEDDATKTVSWEFPLGAGDPEEMA
;
A
#
# COMPACT_ATOMS: atom_id res chain seq x y z
N MET A 1 12.65 -29.29 -0.23
CA MET A 1 11.54 -29.02 0.71
C MET A 1 10.50 -28.31 -0.12
N GLU A 2 9.40 -28.97 -0.42
CA GLU A 2 8.29 -28.35 -1.15
C GLU A 2 7.69 -27.26 -0.24
N SER A 3 7.62 -26.04 -0.74
CA SER A 3 6.95 -24.96 -0.03
C SER A 3 5.45 -25.16 -0.17
N SER A 4 4.76 -25.44 0.93
CA SER A 4 3.30 -25.48 0.92
C SER A 4 2.71 -24.08 0.76
N GLY A 5 1.77 -23.94 -0.17
CA GLY A 5 1.09 -22.68 -0.49
C GLY A 5 0.22 -22.82 -1.74
N GLU A 6 -0.29 -21.69 -2.22
CA GLU A 6 -1.13 -21.60 -3.41
C GLU A 6 -0.56 -20.56 -4.38
N VAL A 7 -0.78 -20.75 -5.68
CA VAL A 7 -0.51 -19.71 -6.69
C VAL A 7 -1.78 -18.91 -6.92
N TYR A 8 -1.72 -17.62 -6.65
CA TYR A 8 -2.77 -16.65 -6.96
C TYR A 8 -2.47 -15.95 -8.28
N VAL A 9 -3.50 -15.79 -9.12
CA VAL A 9 -3.43 -15.05 -10.37
C VAL A 9 -3.99 -13.65 -10.11
N VAL A 10 -3.16 -12.63 -10.34
CA VAL A 10 -3.47 -11.22 -10.10
C VAL A 10 -4.60 -10.78 -11.03
N LYS A 11 -5.58 -10.09 -10.45
CA LYS A 11 -6.75 -9.54 -11.15
C LYS A 11 -6.68 -8.02 -11.18
N LEU A 12 -7.51 -7.42 -12.02
CA LEU A 12 -7.67 -5.96 -12.10
C LEU A 12 -7.94 -5.38 -10.70
N GLY A 13 -7.15 -4.36 -10.34
CA GLY A 13 -7.23 -3.67 -9.05
C GLY A 13 -6.61 -4.41 -7.87
N ASP A 14 -5.94 -5.56 -8.07
CA ASP A 14 -5.19 -6.23 -7.00
C ASP A 14 -3.90 -5.48 -6.71
N THR A 15 -3.57 -5.31 -5.43
CA THR A 15 -2.25 -4.87 -4.99
C THR A 15 -1.54 -5.99 -4.23
N LEU A 16 -0.21 -6.05 -4.27
CA LEU A 16 0.58 -6.96 -3.43
C LEU A 16 0.21 -6.84 -1.94
N THR A 17 -0.02 -5.60 -1.51
CA THR A 17 -0.50 -5.22 -0.17
C THR A 17 -1.88 -5.79 0.13
N GLY A 18 -2.83 -5.66 -0.78
CA GLY A 18 -4.20 -6.18 -0.65
C GLY A 18 -4.22 -7.70 -0.63
N ILE A 19 -3.47 -8.35 -1.54
CA ILE A 19 -3.30 -9.81 -1.58
C ILE A 19 -2.72 -10.31 -0.24
N ALA A 20 -1.66 -9.67 0.25
CA ALA A 20 -1.06 -10.02 1.54
C ALA A 20 -2.05 -9.87 2.70
N HIS A 21 -2.83 -8.79 2.71
CA HIS A 21 -3.84 -8.52 3.72
C HIS A 21 -4.94 -9.61 3.73
N THR A 22 -5.49 -9.93 2.55
CA THR A 22 -6.53 -10.95 2.36
C THR A 22 -6.03 -12.35 2.72
N ALA A 23 -4.80 -12.69 2.34
CA ALA A 23 -4.13 -13.93 2.75
C ALA A 23 -3.75 -13.95 4.25
N GLY A 24 -4.03 -12.87 4.99
CA GLY A 24 -3.84 -12.79 6.43
C GLY A 24 -2.39 -12.55 6.87
N PHE A 25 -1.53 -12.09 5.97
CA PHE A 25 -0.19 -11.60 6.26
C PHE A 25 -0.25 -10.16 6.76
N ARG A 26 0.83 -9.73 7.42
CA ARG A 26 0.99 -8.36 7.97
C ARG A 26 2.24 -7.66 7.41
N SER A 27 2.86 -8.26 6.41
CA SER A 27 3.96 -7.72 5.61
C SER A 27 3.90 -8.38 4.25
N THR A 28 4.13 -7.60 3.20
CA THR A 28 4.21 -8.08 1.81
C THR A 28 5.50 -8.86 1.58
N ASP A 29 6.57 -8.58 2.34
CA ASP A 29 7.87 -9.22 2.21
C ASP A 29 7.80 -10.75 2.28
N THR A 30 6.94 -11.27 3.16
CA THR A 30 6.79 -12.72 3.36
C THR A 30 6.31 -13.43 2.10
N ILE A 31 5.53 -12.73 1.26
CA ILE A 31 5.06 -13.22 -0.03
C ILE A 31 6.06 -12.83 -1.11
N PHE A 32 6.38 -11.54 -1.26
CA PHE A 32 7.17 -11.02 -2.38
C PHE A 32 8.62 -11.54 -2.44
N TYR A 33 9.27 -11.71 -1.28
CA TYR A 33 10.63 -12.26 -1.20
C TYR A 33 10.64 -13.78 -1.07
N HIS A 34 9.48 -14.46 -1.15
CA HIS A 34 9.43 -15.92 -1.14
C HIS A 34 10.19 -16.49 -2.36
N PRO A 35 10.97 -17.58 -2.22
CA PRO A 35 11.79 -18.13 -3.31
C PRO A 35 10.99 -18.47 -4.58
N GLU A 36 9.74 -18.94 -4.44
CA GLU A 36 8.84 -19.24 -5.56
C GLU A 36 8.49 -17.98 -6.39
N ASN A 37 8.55 -16.79 -5.78
CA ASN A 37 8.26 -15.51 -6.45
C ASN A 37 9.51 -14.84 -7.05
N ASN A 38 10.65 -15.54 -7.11
CA ASN A 38 11.88 -14.96 -7.67
C ASN A 38 11.68 -14.48 -9.12
N ASN A 39 10.93 -15.24 -9.93
CA ASN A 39 10.66 -14.88 -11.31
C ASN A 39 9.79 -13.61 -11.39
N LEU A 40 8.66 -13.58 -10.67
CA LEU A 40 7.79 -12.40 -10.58
C LEU A 40 8.58 -11.16 -10.14
N ARG A 41 9.40 -11.27 -9.09
CA ARG A 41 10.19 -10.15 -8.57
C ARG A 41 11.25 -9.63 -9.55
N ARG A 42 11.72 -10.44 -10.50
CA ARG A 42 12.60 -9.94 -11.58
C ARG A 42 11.82 -9.12 -12.60
N GLN A 43 10.56 -9.46 -12.83
CA GLN A 43 9.68 -8.73 -13.75
C GLN A 43 9.12 -7.46 -13.09
N ARG A 44 8.85 -7.54 -11.78
CA ARG A 44 8.23 -6.50 -10.95
C ARG A 44 9.15 -6.14 -9.77
N PRO A 45 10.33 -5.53 -9.99
CA PRO A 45 11.27 -5.23 -8.90
C PRO A 45 10.69 -4.29 -7.83
N ASP A 46 9.82 -3.37 -8.24
CA ASP A 46 9.17 -2.39 -7.38
C ASP A 46 7.91 -2.94 -6.66
N GLY A 47 7.50 -4.18 -6.98
CA GLY A 47 6.36 -4.85 -6.33
C GLY A 47 4.98 -4.44 -6.87
N GLU A 48 4.94 -3.60 -7.90
CA GLU A 48 3.74 -3.31 -8.68
C GLU A 48 3.37 -4.53 -9.53
N LEU A 49 2.13 -5.00 -9.39
CA LEU A 49 1.63 -6.19 -10.08
C LEU A 49 0.79 -5.76 -11.28
N PHE A 50 0.71 -6.61 -12.30
CA PHE A 50 -0.21 -6.46 -13.42
C PHE A 50 -1.16 -7.66 -13.49
N VAL A 51 -2.27 -7.49 -14.22
CA VAL A 51 -3.20 -8.57 -14.49
C VAL A 51 -2.46 -9.79 -15.07
N ASP A 52 -2.87 -10.99 -14.68
CA ASP A 52 -2.26 -12.29 -15.04
C ASP A 52 -0.88 -12.59 -14.43
N ASP A 53 -0.28 -11.66 -13.66
CA ASP A 53 0.90 -11.99 -12.84
C ASP A 53 0.55 -13.15 -11.89
N LYS A 54 1.49 -14.08 -11.73
CA LYS A 54 1.33 -15.24 -10.84
C LYS A 54 2.17 -15.04 -9.61
N ILE A 55 1.51 -15.00 -8.45
CA ILE A 55 2.16 -14.84 -7.15
C ILE A 55 1.89 -16.06 -6.27
N PHE A 56 2.95 -16.68 -5.79
CA PHE A 56 2.88 -17.75 -4.80
C PHE A 56 2.63 -17.17 -3.41
N ILE A 57 1.56 -17.61 -2.77
CA ILE A 57 1.18 -17.26 -1.40
C ILE A 57 1.50 -18.46 -0.51
N PRO A 58 2.52 -18.38 0.38
CA PRO A 58 2.86 -19.49 1.26
C PRO A 58 1.75 -19.75 2.30
N GLU A 59 1.67 -20.97 2.80
CA GLU A 59 0.81 -21.25 3.95
C GLU A 59 1.26 -20.46 5.19
N LYS A 60 0.29 -19.93 5.94
CA LYS A 60 0.56 -19.22 7.18
C LYS A 60 1.10 -20.18 8.24
N ARG A 61 2.21 -19.77 8.86
CA ARG A 61 2.81 -20.50 9.99
C ARG A 61 2.52 -19.77 11.29
N VAL A 62 2.26 -20.53 12.34
CA VAL A 62 2.14 -19.98 13.70
C VAL A 62 3.49 -19.43 14.12
N LYS A 63 3.54 -18.13 14.43
CA LYS A 63 4.75 -17.50 14.96
C LYS A 63 4.89 -17.86 16.44
N GLN A 64 5.96 -18.56 16.78
CA GLN A 64 6.36 -18.77 18.16
C GLN A 64 7.44 -17.76 18.53
N VAL A 65 7.32 -17.17 19.71
CA VAL A 65 8.29 -16.21 20.28
C VAL A 65 8.65 -16.66 21.68
N GLN A 66 9.95 -16.80 21.92
CA GLN A 66 10.47 -17.09 23.26
C GLN A 66 10.61 -15.77 24.01
N ILE A 67 10.02 -15.71 25.21
CA ILE A 67 10.15 -14.57 26.12
C ILE A 67 10.91 -15.01 27.37
N GLU A 68 11.74 -14.13 27.91
CA GLU A 68 12.40 -14.39 29.19
C GLU A 68 11.35 -14.27 30.30
N ALA A 69 11.21 -15.30 31.13
CA ALA A 69 10.25 -15.29 32.22
C ALA A 69 10.57 -14.24 33.30
N PHE A 70 11.85 -13.87 33.47
CA PHE A 70 12.33 -12.99 34.55
C PHE A 70 13.51 -12.15 34.05
N GLY A 71 13.55 -10.84 34.38
CA GLY A 71 14.75 -10.02 34.21
C GLY A 71 15.72 -10.20 35.39
N PRO A 72 17.00 -9.78 35.27
CA PRO A 72 17.99 -9.95 36.34
C PRO A 72 17.67 -9.16 37.62
N ASP A 73 16.85 -8.11 37.53
CA ASP A 73 16.63 -7.14 38.62
C ASP A 73 15.31 -7.30 39.39
N ASP A 74 14.24 -7.87 38.82
CA ASP A 74 13.00 -8.16 39.57
C ASP A 74 12.12 -9.22 38.84
N PRO A 75 11.86 -10.38 39.47
CA PRO A 75 11.09 -11.47 38.84
C PRO A 75 9.56 -11.31 38.91
N ARG A 76 9.02 -10.20 39.44
CA ARG A 76 7.58 -10.12 39.77
C ARG A 76 6.77 -9.13 38.94
N ASN A 77 7.37 -8.38 38.02
CA ASN A 77 6.63 -7.27 37.38
C ASN A 77 6.91 -6.99 35.89
N ARG A 78 7.45 -7.94 35.11
CA ARG A 78 7.67 -7.72 33.67
C ARG A 78 6.41 -8.03 32.87
N GLN A 79 5.84 -7.02 32.22
CA GLN A 79 4.72 -7.15 31.29
C GLN A 79 5.22 -7.09 29.85
N TYR A 80 4.77 -8.04 29.02
CA TYR A 80 5.03 -8.02 27.58
C TYR A 80 3.78 -7.56 26.84
N VAL A 81 3.92 -6.53 26.01
CA VAL A 81 2.85 -6.07 25.12
C VAL A 81 3.12 -6.60 23.73
N PHE A 82 2.25 -7.49 23.26
CA PHE A 82 2.26 -7.96 21.88
C PHE A 82 1.40 -7.05 21.03
N GLN A 83 2.03 -6.24 20.20
CA GLN A 83 1.32 -5.39 19.24
C GLN A 83 1.24 -6.09 17.88
N VAL A 84 0.02 -6.27 17.39
CA VAL A 84 -0.21 -6.74 16.02
C VAL A 84 0.11 -5.60 15.06
N LYS A 85 1.03 -5.84 14.12
CA LYS A 85 1.32 -4.87 13.05
C LYS A 85 0.14 -4.85 12.07
N THR A 86 -0.32 -3.65 11.70
CA THR A 86 -1.29 -3.46 10.62
C THR A 86 -0.52 -3.16 9.32
N LEU A 87 -0.97 -3.76 8.23
CA LEU A 87 -0.41 -3.52 6.91
C LEU A 87 -0.96 -2.19 6.40
N LYS A 88 -0.09 -1.19 6.18
CA LYS A 88 -0.46 0.14 5.70
C LYS A 88 -0.13 0.24 4.21
N ALA A 89 -1.09 0.68 3.39
CA ALA A 89 -0.81 1.15 2.04
C ALA A 89 -0.67 2.67 2.06
N TYR A 90 0.11 3.20 1.12
CA TYR A 90 0.28 4.65 0.95
C TYR A 90 -0.05 5.00 -0.49
N PHE A 91 -0.86 6.04 -0.66
CA PHE A 91 -1.11 6.71 -1.92
C PHE A 91 -0.21 7.94 -1.95
N SER A 92 0.74 7.97 -2.89
CA SER A 92 1.78 8.99 -2.95
C SER A 92 1.90 9.53 -4.37
N TYR A 93 1.71 10.85 -4.54
CA TYR A 93 1.75 11.52 -5.85
C TYR A 93 2.34 12.92 -5.72
N ALA A 94 3.02 13.37 -6.78
CA ALA A 94 3.46 14.75 -6.96
C ALA A 94 2.59 15.41 -8.04
N PHE A 95 2.08 16.62 -7.77
CA PHE A 95 1.23 17.37 -8.69
C PHE A 95 1.96 18.61 -9.20
N THR A 96 2.03 18.75 -10.52
CA THR A 96 2.58 19.91 -11.23
C THR A 96 1.55 20.47 -12.21
N ASP A 97 1.68 21.75 -12.57
CA ASP A 97 0.85 22.42 -13.57
C ASP A 97 1.37 22.17 -15.01
N GLU A 98 0.73 22.78 -16.01
CA GLU A 98 1.14 22.71 -17.42
C GLU A 98 2.56 23.25 -17.70
N ASN A 99 3.14 24.04 -16.80
CA ASN A 99 4.50 24.56 -16.87
C ASN A 99 5.51 23.77 -16.01
N ASP A 100 5.12 22.63 -15.45
CA ASP A 100 5.89 21.83 -14.50
C ASP A 100 6.07 22.50 -13.11
N ASP A 101 5.34 23.58 -12.82
CA ASP A 101 5.37 24.21 -11.51
C ASP A 101 4.58 23.37 -10.50
N PRO A 102 5.15 23.03 -9.32
CA PRO A 102 4.45 22.20 -8.35
C PRO A 102 3.24 22.92 -7.77
N TYR A 103 2.14 22.18 -7.60
CA TYR A 103 1.00 22.61 -6.80
C TYR A 103 1.36 22.57 -5.31
N ALA A 104 2.24 23.48 -4.88
CA ALA A 104 2.76 23.57 -3.54
C ALA A 104 1.74 24.16 -2.55
N ASN A 105 1.66 23.60 -1.35
CA ASN A 105 0.78 24.05 -0.27
C ASN A 105 -0.71 24.15 -0.68
N LYS A 106 -1.15 23.27 -1.60
CA LYS A 106 -2.52 23.25 -2.10
C LYS A 106 -3.35 22.24 -1.33
N ARG A 107 -4.56 22.65 -0.97
CA ARG A 107 -5.53 21.76 -0.33
C ARG A 107 -5.93 20.66 -1.29
N TYR A 108 -6.02 19.44 -0.76
CA TYR A 108 -6.58 18.31 -1.48
C TYR A 108 -7.59 17.54 -0.61
N GLU A 109 -8.43 16.80 -1.30
CA GLU A 109 -9.36 15.82 -0.76
C GLU A 109 -9.18 14.53 -1.56
N LEU A 110 -8.88 13.44 -0.86
CA LEU A 110 -8.68 12.11 -1.43
C LEU A 110 -9.79 11.21 -0.90
N GLU A 111 -10.68 10.76 -1.76
CA GLU A 111 -11.70 9.77 -1.44
C GLU A 111 -11.21 8.39 -1.90
N VAL A 112 -11.16 7.43 -0.97
CA VAL A 112 -10.71 6.06 -1.24
C VAL A 112 -11.70 5.09 -0.64
N SER A 113 -12.36 4.29 -1.46
CA SER A 113 -13.34 3.28 -1.01
C SER A 113 -14.40 3.82 -0.03
N GLY A 114 -14.83 5.09 -0.20
CA GLY A 114 -15.81 5.78 0.65
C GLY A 114 -15.24 6.42 1.92
N GLU A 115 -13.93 6.30 2.16
CA GLU A 115 -13.22 7.08 3.19
C GLU A 115 -12.64 8.34 2.57
N THR A 116 -12.96 9.51 3.15
CA THR A 116 -12.44 10.79 2.68
C THR A 116 -11.29 11.27 3.57
N TYR A 117 -10.15 11.56 2.96
CA TYR A 117 -8.96 12.13 3.59
C TYR A 117 -8.77 13.56 3.07
N THR A 118 -8.48 14.50 3.95
CA THR A 118 -8.19 15.88 3.57
C THR A 118 -6.80 16.27 4.04
N GLY A 119 -6.11 17.08 3.24
CA GLY A 119 -4.76 17.52 3.55
C GLY A 119 -4.29 18.64 2.65
N THR A 120 -2.99 18.91 2.74
CA THR A 120 -2.30 19.92 1.94
C THR A 120 -1.04 19.30 1.35
N THR A 121 -0.74 19.58 0.09
CA THR A 121 0.53 19.17 -0.55
C THR A 121 1.71 19.91 0.06
N ASP A 122 2.89 19.30 0.02
CA ASP A 122 4.13 19.89 0.52
C ASP A 122 4.68 20.97 -0.45
N VAL A 123 5.82 21.58 -0.12
CA VAL A 123 6.44 22.65 -0.93
C VAL A 123 6.82 22.21 -2.35
N ASN A 124 6.95 20.90 -2.58
CA ASN A 124 7.22 20.30 -3.88
C ASN A 124 5.96 19.77 -4.58
N GLY A 125 4.76 20.11 -4.09
CA GLY A 125 3.51 19.57 -4.66
C GLY A 125 3.29 18.07 -4.39
N TYR A 126 4.08 17.49 -3.47
CA TYR A 126 4.01 16.08 -3.11
C TYR A 126 2.99 15.84 -1.99
N MET A 127 2.25 14.73 -2.08
CA MET A 127 1.41 14.23 -1.00
C MET A 127 1.63 12.73 -0.79
N SER A 128 1.41 12.28 0.44
CA SER A 128 1.47 10.87 0.81
C SER A 128 0.44 10.58 1.89
N GLN A 129 -0.64 9.91 1.51
CA GLN A 129 -1.74 9.57 2.41
C GLN A 129 -1.77 8.06 2.67
N ALA A 130 -1.87 7.66 3.93
CA ALA A 130 -2.11 6.25 4.26
C ALA A 130 -3.54 5.89 3.89
N VAL A 131 -3.71 4.82 3.13
CA VAL A 131 -5.00 4.34 2.62
C VAL A 131 -5.21 2.87 2.97
N SER A 132 -6.46 2.43 2.87
CA SER A 132 -6.82 1.03 3.08
C SER A 132 -6.09 0.10 2.10
N PRO A 133 -5.49 -1.01 2.55
CA PRO A 133 -4.71 -1.91 1.70
C PRO A 133 -5.52 -2.65 0.63
N THR A 134 -6.84 -2.66 0.80
CA THR A 134 -7.81 -3.27 -0.13
C THR A 134 -8.52 -2.24 -0.99
N ALA A 135 -8.06 -0.98 -0.98
CA ALA A 135 -8.63 0.05 -1.82
C ALA A 135 -8.33 -0.21 -3.30
N GLN A 136 -9.34 -0.05 -4.14
CA GLN A 136 -9.24 -0.30 -5.60
C GLN A 136 -9.42 0.96 -6.44
N GLN A 137 -9.92 2.05 -5.85
CA GLN A 137 -10.12 3.32 -6.55
C GLN A 137 -9.87 4.47 -5.57
N ALA A 138 -9.25 5.52 -6.10
CA ALA A 138 -9.04 6.78 -5.42
C ALA A 138 -9.52 7.94 -6.30
N ASN A 139 -10.37 8.81 -5.76
CA ASN A 139 -10.75 10.06 -6.40
C ASN A 139 -10.06 11.19 -5.65
N LEU A 140 -9.22 11.94 -6.35
CA LEU A 140 -8.52 13.09 -5.77
C LEU A 140 -9.13 14.37 -6.33
N THR A 141 -9.42 15.33 -5.46
CA THR A 141 -9.75 16.70 -5.83
C THR A 141 -8.74 17.65 -5.19
N LEU A 142 -8.15 18.54 -5.99
CA LEU A 142 -7.19 19.55 -5.57
C LEU A 142 -7.74 20.94 -5.88
N TRP A 143 -7.53 21.87 -4.94
CA TRP A 143 -7.91 23.27 -5.07
C TRP A 143 -6.64 24.11 -5.36
N PRO A 144 -6.35 24.43 -6.63
CA PRO A 144 -5.14 25.18 -7.00
C PRO A 144 -5.19 26.65 -6.53
N SER A 145 -6.37 27.21 -6.33
CA SER A 145 -6.57 28.59 -5.86
C SER A 145 -7.40 28.61 -4.57
N GLU A 146 -6.93 29.35 -3.56
CA GLU A 146 -7.65 29.55 -2.29
C GLU A 146 -8.75 30.63 -2.42
N ASP A 147 -8.58 31.58 -3.34
CA ASP A 147 -9.54 32.67 -3.60
C ASP A 147 -10.73 32.22 -4.46
N ASP A 148 -10.60 31.11 -5.20
CA ASP A 148 -11.61 30.66 -6.14
C ASP A 148 -11.99 29.19 -5.89
N ALA A 149 -12.88 28.98 -4.92
CA ALA A 149 -13.35 27.66 -4.50
C ALA A 149 -14.08 26.88 -5.61
N THR A 150 -14.37 27.51 -6.75
CA THR A 150 -15.00 26.87 -7.92
C THR A 150 -14.00 26.24 -8.87
N LYS A 151 -12.72 26.61 -8.79
CA LYS A 151 -11.65 25.99 -9.57
C LYS A 151 -11.10 24.80 -8.79
N THR A 152 -11.47 23.60 -9.23
CA THR A 152 -10.90 22.34 -8.76
C THR A 152 -10.30 21.57 -9.92
N VAL A 153 -9.26 20.80 -9.64
CA VAL A 153 -8.74 19.78 -10.54
C VAL A 153 -9.00 18.43 -9.88
N SER A 154 -9.70 17.55 -10.59
CA SER A 154 -10.07 16.24 -10.07
C SER A 154 -9.50 15.14 -10.97
N TRP A 155 -9.02 14.07 -10.34
CA TRP A 155 -8.47 12.90 -11.00
C TRP A 155 -9.05 11.64 -10.38
N GLU A 156 -9.30 10.65 -11.22
CA GLU A 156 -9.73 9.32 -10.83
C GLU A 156 -8.55 8.36 -11.07
N PHE A 157 -8.08 7.74 -10.00
CA PHE A 157 -6.96 6.81 -10.03
C PHE A 157 -7.46 5.40 -9.74
N PRO A 158 -7.45 4.48 -10.72
CA PRO A 158 -7.57 3.06 -10.41
C PRO A 158 -6.35 2.64 -9.58
N LEU A 159 -6.59 2.00 -8.44
CA LEU A 159 -5.52 1.51 -7.56
C LEU A 159 -5.30 0.02 -7.80
N GLY A 160 -4.03 -0.37 -7.91
CA GLY A 160 -3.62 -1.76 -8.09
C GLY A 160 -3.34 -2.13 -9.53
N ALA A 161 -3.29 -3.43 -9.78
CA ALA A 161 -2.88 -4.00 -11.04
C ALA A 161 -3.79 -3.53 -12.16
N GLY A 162 -3.23 -2.77 -13.09
CA GLY A 162 -3.88 -2.39 -14.34
C GLY A 162 -3.58 -3.38 -15.46
N ASP A 163 -4.35 -3.27 -16.54
CA ASP A 163 -4.08 -3.99 -17.77
C ASP A 163 -2.87 -3.36 -18.49
N PRO A 164 -1.84 -4.14 -18.86
CA PRO A 164 -0.64 -3.60 -19.53
C PRO A 164 -0.93 -3.03 -20.92
N GLU A 165 -2.05 -3.38 -21.56
CA GLU A 165 -2.43 -2.90 -22.90
C GLU A 165 -3.13 -1.53 -22.89
N GLU A 166 -3.66 -1.06 -21.75
CA GLU A 166 -4.28 0.28 -21.66
C GLU A 166 -3.26 1.40 -21.34
N MET A 167 -2.03 1.03 -21.02
CA MET A 167 -0.93 1.95 -20.64
C MET A 167 0.07 2.21 -21.78
N ALA A 168 -0.23 1.75 -23.01
CA ALA A 168 0.66 1.81 -24.19
C ALA A 168 0.26 2.88 -25.22
#